data_AF-A0A524PLC3-F1
#
_entry.id   AF-A0A524PLC3-F1
#
_cell.length_a   1.000
_cell.length_b   1.000
_cell.length_c   1.000
_cell.angle_alpha   90.00
_cell.angle_beta   90.00
_cell.angle_gamma   90.00
#
_symmetry.space_group_name_H-M   'P 1'
#
loop_
_entity.id
_entity.type
_entity.pdbx_description
1 polymer ?
#
loop_
_entity_poly.entity_id
_entity_poly.type
_entity_poly.pdbx_seq_one_letter_code
_entity_poly.pdbx_strand_id
1 'polypeptide(L)' 'MLPVKFPIDDDVIRGLKVGDSISLSGVMLTGRDTVHKWMIDTFIRN' A
#
# COMPACT_ATOMS: atom_id res chain seq x y z
N MET A 1 -0.99 1.49 -18.98
CA MET A 1 -0.37 1.17 -17.69
C MET A 1 0.05 2.49 -17.04
N LEU A 2 -0.63 2.93 -15.98
CA LEU A 2 -0.40 4.22 -15.32
C LEU A 2 0.80 4.12 -14.36
N PRO A 3 1.81 5.02 -14.42
CA PRO A 3 2.93 4.98 -13.49
C PRO A 3 2.50 5.50 -12.11
N VAL A 4 2.83 4.74 -11.07
CA VAL A 4 2.58 5.07 -9.66
C VAL A 4 3.88 4.85 -8.88
N LYS A 5 4.27 5.82 -8.07
CA LYS A 5 5.53 5.80 -7.33
C LYS A 5 5.27 5.88 -5.83
N PHE A 6 6.00 5.08 -5.04
CA PHE A 6 5.99 5.19 -3.59
C PHE A 6 6.88 6.36 -3.10
N PRO A 7 6.49 7.08 -2.03
CA PRO A 7 5.20 7.02 -1.34
C PRO A 7 4.08 7.60 -2.20
N ILE A 8 2.88 7.01 -2.09
CA ILE A 8 1.75 7.35 -2.96
C ILE A 8 0.87 8.39 -2.28
N ASP A 9 0.55 9.47 -2.99
CA ASP A 9 -0.41 10.49 -2.54
C ASP A 9 -1.85 9.97 -2.59
N ASP A 10 -2.67 10.39 -1.63
CA ASP A 10 -4.05 9.93 -1.55
C ASP A 10 -4.89 10.29 -2.80
N ASP A 11 -4.62 11.45 -3.42
CA ASP A 11 -5.35 11.90 -4.61
C ASP A 11 -5.12 10.96 -5.80
N VAL A 12 -3.92 10.38 -5.89
CA VAL A 12 -3.61 9.35 -6.89
C VAL A 12 -4.46 8.11 -6.64
N ILE A 13 -4.54 7.64 -5.40
CA ILE A 13 -5.35 6.46 -5.03
C ILE A 13 -6.84 6.69 -5.29
N ARG A 14 -7.37 7.85 -4.88
CA ARG A 14 -8.79 8.20 -5.06
C ARG A 14 -9.18 8.34 -6.53
N GLY A 15 -8.23 8.59 -7.43
CA GLY A 15 -8.45 8.69 -8.86
C GLY A 15 -8.48 7.35 -9.63
N LEU A 16 -7.98 6.25 -9.03
CA LEU A 16 -7.90 4.95 -9.69
C LEU A 16 -9.27 4.28 -9.82
N LYS A 17 -9.47 3.56 -10.93
CA LYS A 17 -10.67 2.76 -11.19
C LYS A 17 -10.32 1.27 -11.25
N VAL A 18 -11.32 0.44 -10.94
CA VAL A 18 -11.19 -1.02 -11.09
C VAL A 18 -10.91 -1.35 -12.55
N GLY A 19 -9.88 -2.18 -12.78
CA GLY A 19 -9.44 -2.56 -14.12
C GLY A 19 -8.29 -1.70 -14.67
N ASP A 20 -7.91 -0.61 -14.00
CA ASP A 20 -6.74 0.17 -14.41
C ASP A 20 -5.46 -0.68 -14.26
N SER A 21 -4.75 -0.82 -15.38
CA SER A 21 -3.40 -1.37 -15.35
C SER A 21 -2.43 -0.30 -14.85
N ILE A 22 -1.63 -0.62 -13.83
CA ILE A 22 -0.67 0.31 -13.21
C ILE A 22 0.75 -0.28 -13.16
N SER A 23 1.75 0.59 -13.16
CA SER A 23 3.16 0.26 -12.92
C SER A 23 3.59 0.86 -11.59
N LEU A 24 3.92 0.01 -10.62
CA LEU A 24 4.41 0.44 -9.31
C LEU A 24 5.94 0.56 -9.35
N SER A 25 6.47 1.64 -8.78
CA SER A 25 7.91 1.90 -8.68
C SER A 25 8.30 2.47 -7.32
N GLY A 26 9.51 2.12 -6.84
CA GLY A 26 10.02 2.53 -5.52
C GLY A 26 10.19 1.35 -4.57
N VAL A 27 10.18 1.64 -3.27
CA VAL A 27 10.34 0.62 -2.21
C VAL A 27 8.98 0.16 -1.71
N MET A 28 8.73 -1.15 -1.77
CA MET A 28 7.53 -1.80 -1.24
C MET A 28 7.91 -2.67 -0.05
N LEU A 29 7.24 -2.48 1.08
CA LEU A 29 7.33 -3.39 2.21
C LEU A 29 6.32 -4.52 2.02
N THR A 30 6.76 -5.76 2.14
CA THR A 30 5.88 -6.94 2.09
C THR A 30 5.54 -7.40 3.50
N GLY A 31 4.28 -7.71 3.72
CA GLY A 31 3.76 -8.19 5.00
C GLY A 31 2.49 -8.98 4.76
N ARG A 32 2.33 -10.08 5.50
CA ARG A 32 1.15 -10.93 5.47
C ARG A 32 0.67 -11.17 6.90
N ASP A 33 0.11 -12.32 7.18
CA ASP A 33 -0.66 -12.59 8.39
C ASP A 33 0.16 -12.41 9.69
N THR A 34 1.36 -12.98 9.76
CA THR A 34 2.22 -12.88 10.97
C THR A 34 2.69 -11.47 11.24
N VAL A 35 3.05 -10.71 10.19
CA VAL A 35 3.53 -9.33 10.34
C VAL A 35 2.40 -8.41 10.77
N HIS A 36 1.21 -8.54 10.16
CA HIS A 36 0.04 -7.76 10.56
C HIS A 36 -0.36 -8.05 12.01
N LYS A 37 -0.38 -9.32 12.43
CA LYS A 37 -0.67 -9.69 13.82
C LYS A 37 0.32 -9.07 14.80
N TRP A 38 1.62 -9.24 14.54
CA TRP A 38 2.66 -8.69 15.40
C TRP A 38 2.58 -7.16 15.52
N MET A 39 2.29 -6.44 14.43
CA MET A 39 2.16 -4.99 14.43
C MET A 39 1.04 -4.50 15.35
N ILE A 40 -0.12 -5.16 15.26
CA ILE A 40 -1.27 -4.84 16.11
C ILE A 40 -0.95 -5.14 17.57
N ASP A 41 -0.52 -6.37 17.88
CA ASP A 41 -0.24 -6.82 19.26
C ASP A 41 0.85 -5.96 19.96
N THR A 42 1.82 -5.46 19.19
CA THR A 42 2.98 -4.74 19.72
C THR A 42 2.73 -3.22 19.82
N PHE A 43 2.14 -2.59 18.80
CA PHE A 43 2.17 -1.13 18.66
C PHE A 43 0.80 -0.45 18.69
N ILE A 44 -0.28 -1.19 18.41
CA ILE A 44 -1.62 -0.61 18.30
C ILE A 44 -2.43 -1.10 19.50
N ARG A 45 -2.45 -0.29 20.56
CA ARG A 45 -3.28 -0.52 21.75
C ARG A 45 -4.37 0.55 21.82
N ASN A 46 -5.61 0.13 22.06
CA ASN A 46 -6.72 1.01 22.41
C ASN A 46 -6.56 1.56 23.83
#